data_AF-O75908-F1
#
_entry.id   AF-O75908-F1
#
_cell.length_a   1.000
_cell.length_b   1.000
_cell.length_c   1.000
_cell.angle_alpha   90.00
_cell.angle_beta   90.00
_cell.angle_gamma   90.00
#
_symmetry.space_group_name_H-M   'P 1'
#
loop_
_entity.id
_entity.type
_entity.pdbx_description
1 polymer ?
#
loop_
_entity_poly.entity_id
_entity_poly.type
_entity_poly.pdbx_seq_one_letter_code
_entity_poly.pdbx_strand_id
1 'polypeptide(L)'
;MEPGGARLRLQRTEGLGGERERQPCGDGNTETHRAPDLVQWTRHMEAVKAQLLEQAQGQLRELLDRAMREAIQSYPSQDKPLPPPPPGSLSRTQEPSLGKQKVFIIRKSLLDELMEVQHFRTIYHMFIAGLCVFIISTLAIDFIDEGRLLLEFDLLIFSFGQLPLALVTWVPMFLSTLLAPYQALRLWARGTWTQATGLGCALLAAHAVVLCALPVHVAVEHQLPPASRCVLVFEQVRFLMKSYSFLREAVPGTLRARRGEGIQAPSFSSYLYFLFCPTLIYRETYPRTPYVRWNYVAKNFAQALGCVLYACFILGRLCVPVFANMSREPFSTRALVLSILHATLPGIFMLLLIFFAFLHCWLNAFAEMLRFGDRMFYRDWWNSTSFSNYYRTWNVVVHDWLYSYVYQDGLRLLGARARGVAMLGVFLVSAVAHEYIFCFVLGFFYPVMLILFLVIGGMLNFMMHDQRTGPAWNVLMWTMLFLGQGIQVSLYCQEWYARRHCPLPQATFWGLVTPRSWSCHT
;
A
#
# COMPACT_ATOMS: atom_id res chain seq x y z
N MET A 1 50.46 -30.17 15.02
CA MET A 1 50.59 -30.09 16.48
C MET A 1 49.35 -30.76 17.06
N GLU A 2 49.60 -31.95 17.61
CA GLU A 2 48.77 -32.94 18.34
C GLU A 2 47.22 -33.04 18.19
N PRO A 3 46.74 -34.26 17.90
CA PRO A 3 45.39 -34.79 18.18
C PRO A 3 45.39 -35.96 19.20
N GLY A 4 44.22 -36.33 19.77
CA GLY A 4 43.99 -37.54 20.59
C GLY A 4 42.97 -37.27 21.72
N GLY A 5 41.96 -38.07 22.07
CA GLY A 5 41.69 -39.51 21.94
C GLY A 5 41.61 -40.13 23.36
N ALA A 6 40.48 -40.77 23.75
CA ALA A 6 40.41 -41.95 24.65
C ALA A 6 39.00 -42.26 25.22
N ARG A 7 38.61 -43.54 25.13
CA ARG A 7 37.55 -44.25 25.90
C ARG A 7 38.19 -44.91 27.15
N LEU A 8 37.42 -45.20 28.23
CA LEU A 8 37.25 -46.53 28.88
C LEU A 8 36.76 -46.54 30.37
N ARG A 9 35.77 -47.42 30.63
CA ARG A 9 35.53 -48.38 31.78
C ARG A 9 35.17 -47.95 33.22
N LEU A 10 34.16 -48.64 33.80
CA LEU A 10 34.13 -49.49 35.05
C LEU A 10 32.64 -49.76 35.47
N GLN A 11 32.01 -50.95 35.43
CA GLN A 11 32.07 -52.26 36.17
C GLN A 11 31.29 -52.33 37.53
N ARG A 12 30.62 -53.49 37.77
CA ARG A 12 30.03 -54.11 39.01
C ARG A 12 28.49 -53.97 39.19
N THR A 13 27.65 -55.01 39.32
CA THR A 13 27.65 -56.12 40.32
C THR A 13 26.66 -57.25 39.92
N GLU A 14 27.04 -58.53 40.08
CA GLU A 14 26.18 -59.74 40.01
C GLU A 14 25.84 -60.26 41.42
N GLY A 15 24.68 -60.92 41.59
CA GLY A 15 24.27 -61.62 42.83
C GLY A 15 22.96 -62.41 42.70
N LEU A 16 23.10 -63.69 42.32
CA LEU A 16 22.24 -64.89 42.38
C LEU A 16 20.91 -64.90 43.20
N GLY A 17 19.88 -65.56 42.65
CA GLY A 17 18.95 -66.41 43.43
C GLY A 17 17.53 -66.64 42.87
N GLY A 18 17.26 -67.84 42.32
CA GLY A 18 16.02 -68.61 42.62
C GLY A 18 14.83 -68.60 41.63
N GLU A 19 14.84 -69.57 40.69
CA GLU A 19 13.75 -70.50 40.31
C GLU A 19 12.28 -70.04 40.14
N ARG A 20 11.72 -70.20 38.92
CA ARG A 20 10.83 -71.30 38.46
C ARG A 20 9.76 -70.85 37.43
N GLU A 21 9.69 -71.63 36.37
CA GLU A 21 8.83 -71.53 35.17
C GLU A 21 7.32 -71.56 35.43
N ARG A 22 6.55 -70.86 34.58
CA ARG A 22 5.37 -71.39 33.85
C ARG A 22 4.94 -70.42 32.72
N GLN A 23 4.73 -71.02 31.55
CA GLN A 23 4.48 -70.46 30.20
C GLN A 23 2.96 -70.49 29.86
N PRO A 24 2.46 -70.17 28.64
CA PRO A 24 2.10 -68.85 28.09
C PRO A 24 0.64 -68.76 27.52
N CYS A 25 0.20 -67.58 27.02
CA CYS A 25 -0.57 -67.37 25.77
C CYS A 25 -1.02 -65.89 25.56
N GLY A 26 -0.89 -65.36 24.33
CA GLY A 26 -1.67 -64.19 23.87
C GLY A 26 -0.98 -63.20 22.91
N ASP A 27 -1.09 -63.47 21.59
CA ASP A 27 -1.21 -62.57 20.42
C ASP A 27 -0.32 -61.32 20.16
N GLY A 28 0.14 -61.20 18.89
CA GLY A 28 0.47 -59.90 18.28
C GLY A 28 1.51 -59.89 17.16
N ASN A 29 1.17 -60.37 15.96
CA ASN A 29 2.00 -60.32 14.74
C ASN A 29 1.47 -59.21 13.80
N THR A 30 2.17 -58.06 13.63
CA THR A 30 2.16 -57.18 12.41
C THR A 30 2.89 -55.85 12.66
N GLU A 31 4.18 -55.71 12.34
CA GLU A 31 4.81 -54.37 12.20
C GLU A 31 5.89 -54.23 11.11
N THR A 32 6.26 -55.28 10.38
CA THR A 32 7.48 -55.24 9.54
C THR A 32 7.30 -54.82 8.06
N HIS A 33 6.10 -54.46 7.60
CA HIS A 33 5.83 -54.31 6.14
C HIS A 33 5.57 -52.88 5.61
N ARG A 34 5.50 -51.83 6.44
CA ARG A 34 5.08 -50.47 6.00
C ARG A 34 6.23 -49.49 5.70
N ALA A 35 7.45 -49.76 6.17
CA ALA A 35 8.62 -48.91 5.96
C ALA A 35 9.23 -48.88 4.53
N PRO A 36 9.18 -49.94 3.70
CA PRO A 36 9.85 -49.91 2.39
C PRO A 36 9.17 -48.98 1.36
N ASP A 37 7.85 -48.77 1.46
CA ASP A 37 7.09 -47.95 0.49
C ASP A 37 7.39 -46.44 0.59
N LEU A 38 7.59 -45.92 1.81
CA LEU A 38 7.82 -44.48 2.02
C LEU A 38 9.17 -44.02 1.46
N VAL A 39 10.20 -44.87 1.60
CA VAL A 39 11.55 -44.59 1.08
C VAL A 39 11.56 -44.62 -0.44
N GLN A 40 10.84 -45.56 -1.06
CA GLN A 40 10.72 -45.66 -2.51
C GLN A 40 9.93 -44.47 -3.09
N TRP A 41 8.85 -44.04 -2.43
CA TRP A 41 8.09 -42.83 -2.78
C TRP A 41 8.94 -41.56 -2.71
N THR A 42 9.73 -41.40 -1.65
CA THR A 42 10.58 -40.21 -1.44
C THR A 42 11.63 -40.08 -2.56
N ARG A 43 12.29 -41.19 -2.93
CA ARG A 43 13.25 -41.22 -4.05
C ARG A 43 12.59 -40.90 -5.39
N HIS A 44 11.37 -41.39 -5.61
CA HIS A 44 10.62 -41.09 -6.83
C HIS A 44 10.27 -39.60 -6.92
N MET A 45 9.82 -38.98 -5.82
CA MET A 45 9.56 -37.54 -5.75
C MET A 45 10.82 -36.70 -5.99
N GLU A 46 11.98 -37.09 -5.44
CA GLU A 46 13.25 -36.40 -5.67
C GLU A 46 13.68 -36.47 -7.15
N ALA A 47 13.51 -37.63 -7.79
CA ALA A 47 13.78 -37.79 -9.22
C ALA A 47 12.86 -36.92 -10.09
N VAL A 48 11.55 -36.90 -9.80
CA VAL A 48 10.57 -36.05 -10.50
C VAL A 48 10.89 -34.57 -10.31
N LYS A 49 11.27 -34.15 -9.09
CA LYS A 49 11.70 -32.77 -8.80
C LYS A 49 12.93 -32.37 -9.61
N ALA A 50 13.94 -33.24 -9.69
CA ALA A 50 15.16 -32.98 -10.47
C ALA A 50 14.84 -32.84 -11.97
N GLN A 51 14.01 -33.73 -12.51
CA GLN A 51 13.62 -33.72 -13.91
C GLN A 51 12.77 -32.48 -14.27
N LEU A 52 11.87 -32.05 -13.38
CA LEU A 52 11.12 -30.81 -13.53
C LEU A 52 12.03 -29.57 -13.49
N LEU A 53 13.03 -29.56 -12.60
CA LEU A 53 13.99 -28.45 -12.51
C LEU A 53 14.85 -28.34 -13.79
N GLU A 54 15.33 -29.45 -14.34
CA GLU A 54 16.08 -29.45 -15.60
C GLU A 54 15.22 -28.97 -16.77
N GLN A 55 13.97 -29.45 -16.87
CA GLN A 55 13.05 -29.04 -17.92
C GLN A 55 12.69 -27.54 -17.80
N ALA A 56 12.47 -27.05 -16.58
CA ALA A 56 12.21 -25.63 -16.33
C ALA A 56 13.43 -24.76 -16.64
N GLN A 57 14.65 -25.20 -16.32
CA GLN A 57 15.88 -24.48 -16.67
C GLN A 57 16.10 -24.41 -18.18
N GLY A 58 15.82 -25.49 -18.91
CA GLY A 58 15.89 -25.51 -20.38
C GLY A 58 14.91 -24.53 -21.02
N GLN A 59 13.63 -24.58 -20.62
CA GLN A 59 12.60 -23.66 -21.14
C GLN A 59 12.89 -22.20 -20.77
N LEU A 60 13.38 -21.94 -19.55
CA LEU A 60 13.71 -20.59 -19.12
C LEU A 60 14.88 -20.00 -19.93
N ARG A 61 15.91 -20.80 -20.22
CA ARG A 61 17.02 -20.39 -21.11
C ARG A 61 16.53 -20.05 -22.51
N GLU A 62 15.71 -20.90 -23.12
CA GLU A 62 15.17 -20.66 -24.46
C GLU A 62 14.31 -19.39 -24.52
N LEU A 63 13.45 -19.16 -23.52
CA LEU A 63 12.64 -17.96 -23.42
C LEU A 63 13.49 -16.71 -23.22
N LEU A 64 14.53 -16.77 -22.38
CA LEU A 64 15.46 -15.67 -22.16
C LEU A 64 16.23 -15.32 -23.44
N ASP A 65 16.73 -16.32 -24.17
CA ASP A 65 17.42 -16.12 -25.45
C ASP A 65 16.49 -15.54 -26.51
N ARG A 66 15.22 -15.97 -26.54
CA ARG A 66 14.21 -15.43 -27.46
C ARG A 66 13.89 -13.97 -27.14
N ALA A 67 13.67 -13.65 -25.87
CA ALA A 67 13.47 -12.29 -25.40
C ALA A 67 14.69 -11.38 -25.67
N MET A 68 15.92 -11.89 -25.48
CA MET A 68 17.14 -11.16 -25.82
C MET A 68 17.24 -10.91 -27.34
N ARG A 69 16.93 -11.90 -28.18
CA ARG A 69 16.92 -11.72 -29.64
C ARG A 69 15.88 -10.69 -30.09
N GLU A 70 14.68 -10.72 -29.53
CA GLU A 70 13.62 -9.74 -29.81
C GLU A 70 14.01 -8.33 -29.33
N ALA A 71 14.68 -8.23 -28.17
CA ALA A 71 15.22 -6.96 -27.67
C ALA A 71 16.34 -6.39 -28.56
N ILE A 72 17.18 -7.26 -29.14
CA ILE A 72 18.25 -6.85 -30.08
C ILE A 72 17.64 -6.45 -31.44
N GLN A 73 16.64 -7.18 -31.94
CA GLN A 73 15.98 -6.87 -33.23
C GLN A 73 15.10 -5.62 -33.18
N SER A 74 14.53 -5.29 -32.01
CA SER A 74 13.79 -4.04 -31.80
C SER A 74 14.71 -2.82 -31.62
N TYR A 75 16.02 -3.01 -31.56
CA TYR A 75 17.00 -1.93 -31.59
C TYR A 75 17.17 -1.43 -33.03
N PRO A 76 16.85 -0.17 -33.35
CA PRO A 76 17.12 0.37 -34.67
C PRO A 76 18.63 0.44 -34.88
N SER A 77 19.15 -0.27 -35.89
CA SER A 77 20.53 -0.11 -36.35
C SER A 77 20.70 1.32 -36.87
N GLN A 78 21.25 2.21 -36.06
CA GLN A 78 21.62 3.57 -36.44
C GLN A 78 22.91 3.51 -37.29
N ASP A 79 22.78 3.19 -38.58
CA ASP A 79 23.86 3.37 -39.58
C ASP A 79 23.31 3.87 -40.93
N LYS A 80 22.34 4.79 -40.87
CA LYS A 80 22.00 5.66 -42.00
C LYS A 80 21.92 7.11 -41.51
N PRO A 81 22.65 8.05 -42.12
CA PRO A 81 22.47 9.47 -41.81
C PRO A 81 21.05 9.87 -42.24
N LEU A 82 20.15 10.06 -41.27
CA LEU A 82 18.88 10.74 -41.53
C LEU A 82 19.17 12.23 -41.76
N PRO A 83 18.53 12.85 -42.77
CA PRO A 83 18.70 14.29 -43.03
C PRO A 83 18.21 15.10 -41.82
N PRO A 84 18.77 16.31 -41.59
CA PRO A 84 18.40 17.12 -40.44
C PRO A 84 16.89 17.39 -40.45
N PRO A 85 16.21 17.29 -39.30
CA PRO A 85 14.79 17.61 -39.23
C PRO A 85 14.58 19.10 -39.54
N PRO A 86 13.47 19.48 -40.19
CA PRO A 86 13.15 20.88 -40.43
C PRO A 86 13.11 21.65 -39.10
N PRO A 87 13.63 22.89 -39.05
CA PRO A 87 13.67 23.69 -37.83
C PRO A 87 12.24 24.08 -37.44
N GLY A 88 11.58 23.22 -36.66
CA GLY A 88 10.19 23.42 -36.25
C GLY A 88 9.60 22.35 -35.33
N SER A 89 10.22 21.17 -35.17
CA SER A 89 9.65 20.07 -34.38
C SER A 89 10.21 19.89 -32.96
N LEU A 90 11.26 20.63 -32.58
CA LEU A 90 11.88 20.56 -31.23
C LEU A 90 11.18 21.41 -30.16
N SER A 91 10.05 22.05 -30.48
CA SER A 91 9.32 22.95 -29.57
C SER A 91 8.19 22.28 -28.77
N ARG A 92 8.06 20.95 -28.80
CA ARG A 92 6.98 20.22 -28.12
C ARG A 92 7.42 19.30 -26.98
N THR A 93 8.55 19.58 -26.32
CA THR A 93 8.70 19.19 -24.91
C THR A 93 8.04 20.28 -24.10
N GLN A 94 6.73 20.14 -23.90
CA GLN A 94 5.91 21.12 -23.19
C GLN A 94 6.46 21.29 -21.78
N GLU A 95 7.29 22.32 -21.56
CA GLU A 95 7.68 22.74 -20.22
C GLU A 95 6.39 22.88 -19.41
N PRO A 96 6.34 22.35 -18.17
CA PRO A 96 5.20 22.58 -17.30
C PRO A 96 5.15 24.09 -17.02
N SER A 97 4.33 24.79 -17.80
CA SER A 97 4.11 26.22 -17.67
C SER A 97 3.68 26.50 -16.24
N LEU A 98 4.56 27.18 -15.50
CA LEU A 98 4.39 27.53 -14.10
C LEU A 98 3.02 28.22 -13.93
N GLY A 99 2.11 27.59 -13.19
CA GLY A 99 0.81 28.17 -12.86
C GLY A 99 -0.41 27.65 -13.63
N LYS A 100 -0.30 26.61 -14.49
CA LYS A 100 -1.50 25.94 -15.01
C LYS A 100 -2.27 25.28 -13.86
N GLN A 101 -3.47 25.80 -13.57
CA GLN A 101 -4.41 25.22 -12.63
C GLN A 101 -5.07 23.98 -13.23
N LYS A 102 -5.40 22.99 -12.39
CA LYS A 102 -6.19 21.83 -12.81
C LYS A 102 -7.58 22.27 -13.30
N VAL A 103 -7.89 21.91 -14.54
CA VAL A 103 -9.23 22.06 -15.15
C VAL A 103 -9.95 20.73 -15.05
N PHE A 104 -11.11 20.73 -14.38
CA PHE A 104 -11.95 19.54 -14.24
C PHE A 104 -12.83 19.39 -15.49
N ILE A 105 -12.81 18.21 -16.10
CA ILE A 105 -13.55 17.88 -17.32
C ILE A 105 -14.40 16.64 -17.04
N ILE A 106 -15.61 16.56 -17.57
CA ILE A 106 -16.45 15.36 -17.47
C ILE A 106 -15.77 14.22 -18.25
N ARG A 107 -15.42 13.14 -17.56
CA ARG A 107 -14.79 11.94 -18.14
C ARG A 107 -15.00 10.74 -17.24
N LYS A 108 -15.08 9.54 -17.83
CA LYS A 108 -15.15 8.28 -17.10
C LYS A 108 -13.78 7.94 -16.51
N SER A 109 -13.75 6.99 -15.57
CA SER A 109 -12.48 6.40 -15.14
C SER A 109 -11.91 5.51 -16.23
N LEU A 110 -10.58 5.53 -16.40
CA LEU A 110 -9.90 4.77 -17.44
C LEU A 110 -10.23 3.27 -17.40
N LEU A 111 -10.32 2.68 -16.19
CA LEU A 111 -10.62 1.25 -16.09
C LEU A 111 -12.07 0.91 -16.47
N ASP A 112 -13.02 1.82 -16.27
CA ASP A 112 -14.40 1.63 -16.78
C ASP A 112 -14.39 1.58 -18.31
N GLU A 113 -13.63 2.47 -18.96
CA GLU A 113 -13.47 2.49 -20.42
C GLU A 113 -12.73 1.23 -20.92
N LEU A 114 -11.69 0.78 -20.21
CA LEU A 114 -10.94 -0.43 -20.58
C LEU A 114 -11.77 -1.71 -20.37
N MET A 115 -12.63 -1.78 -19.34
CA MET A 115 -13.51 -2.93 -19.12
C MET A 115 -14.59 -3.10 -20.21
N GLU A 116 -14.84 -2.08 -21.04
CA GLU A 116 -15.66 -2.22 -22.25
C GLU A 116 -14.94 -3.10 -23.30
N VAL A 117 -13.61 -3.18 -23.27
CA VAL A 117 -12.80 -4.07 -24.11
C VAL A 117 -12.81 -5.50 -23.56
N GLN A 118 -13.11 -6.48 -24.42
CA GLN A 118 -13.30 -7.87 -24.00
C GLN A 118 -12.09 -8.47 -23.27
N HIS A 119 -10.87 -8.15 -23.69
CA HIS A 119 -9.64 -8.67 -23.08
C HIS A 119 -9.49 -8.26 -21.60
N PHE A 120 -9.72 -6.99 -21.26
CA PHE A 120 -9.64 -6.51 -19.87
C PHE A 120 -10.77 -7.07 -19.01
N ARG A 121 -11.96 -7.23 -19.60
CA ARG A 121 -13.07 -7.91 -18.93
C ARG A 121 -12.72 -9.36 -18.58
N THR A 122 -12.01 -10.07 -19.45
CA THR A 122 -11.51 -11.42 -19.15
C THR A 122 -10.53 -11.41 -17.98
N ILE A 123 -9.58 -10.48 -17.93
CA ILE A 123 -8.66 -10.33 -16.79
C ILE A 123 -9.46 -10.11 -15.49
N TYR A 124 -10.45 -9.23 -15.51
CA TYR A 124 -11.33 -9.01 -14.36
C TYR A 124 -12.04 -10.30 -13.91
N HIS A 125 -12.56 -11.10 -14.85
CA HIS A 125 -13.16 -12.40 -14.54
C HIS A 125 -12.14 -13.42 -13.99
N MET A 126 -10.88 -13.39 -14.44
CA MET A 126 -9.82 -14.25 -13.90
C MET A 126 -9.53 -13.91 -12.43
N PHE A 127 -9.52 -12.63 -12.04
CA PHE A 127 -9.39 -12.24 -10.63
C PHE A 127 -10.57 -12.71 -9.78
N ILE A 128 -11.80 -12.63 -10.31
CA ILE A 128 -12.99 -13.18 -9.63
C ILE A 128 -12.88 -14.71 -9.49
N ALA A 129 -12.50 -15.42 -10.55
CA ALA A 129 -12.31 -16.86 -10.49
C ALA A 129 -11.22 -17.25 -9.48
N GLY A 130 -10.11 -16.50 -9.44
CA GLY A 130 -9.07 -16.65 -8.42
C GLY A 130 -9.62 -16.50 -7.01
N LEU A 131 -10.43 -15.47 -6.75
CA LEU A 131 -11.12 -15.29 -5.47
C LEU A 131 -12.01 -16.49 -5.12
N CYS A 132 -12.82 -16.98 -6.07
CA CYS A 132 -13.66 -18.16 -5.85
C CYS A 132 -12.81 -19.38 -5.47
N VAL A 133 -11.70 -19.62 -6.16
CA VAL A 133 -10.77 -20.70 -5.84
C VAL A 133 -10.15 -20.51 -4.45
N PHE A 134 -9.76 -19.30 -4.06
CA PHE A 134 -9.25 -19.02 -2.72
C PHE A 134 -10.28 -19.30 -1.63
N ILE A 135 -11.54 -18.91 -1.84
CA ILE A 135 -12.64 -19.18 -0.90
C ILE A 135 -12.88 -20.69 -0.80
N ILE A 136 -13.00 -21.39 -1.93
CA ILE A 136 -13.21 -22.85 -1.95
C ILE A 136 -12.05 -23.57 -1.28
N SER A 137 -10.80 -23.20 -1.61
CA SER A 137 -9.61 -23.79 -0.99
C SER A 137 -9.58 -23.52 0.51
N THR A 138 -10.00 -22.33 0.95
CA THR A 138 -10.03 -21.97 2.37
C THR A 138 -11.08 -22.82 3.10
N LEU A 139 -12.31 -22.86 2.58
CA LEU A 139 -13.38 -23.70 3.13
C LEU A 139 -13.01 -25.18 3.17
N ALA A 140 -12.31 -25.68 2.15
CA ALA A 140 -11.88 -27.07 2.09
C ALA A 140 -10.84 -27.38 3.18
N ILE A 141 -9.84 -26.51 3.38
CA ILE A 141 -8.83 -26.69 4.42
C ILE A 141 -9.47 -26.60 5.81
N ASP A 142 -10.32 -25.60 6.07
CA ASP A 142 -10.96 -25.42 7.38
C ASP A 142 -11.91 -26.58 7.71
N PHE A 143 -12.59 -27.10 6.69
CA PHE A 143 -13.41 -28.31 6.82
C PHE A 143 -12.58 -29.56 7.14
N ILE A 144 -11.39 -29.71 6.55
CA ILE A 144 -10.50 -30.85 6.80
C ILE A 144 -9.86 -30.75 8.19
N ASP A 145 -9.40 -29.56 8.59
CA ASP A 145 -8.65 -29.36 9.83
C ASP A 145 -9.56 -29.32 11.08
N GLU A 146 -10.71 -28.63 11.00
CA GLU A 146 -11.59 -28.41 12.17
C GLU A 146 -12.92 -29.17 12.11
N GLY A 147 -13.26 -29.76 10.95
CA GLY A 147 -14.56 -30.40 10.73
C GLY A 147 -15.73 -29.41 10.64
N ARG A 148 -15.47 -28.10 10.51
CA ARG A 148 -16.50 -27.05 10.42
C ARG A 148 -16.31 -26.20 9.17
N LEU A 149 -17.39 -25.96 8.43
CA LEU A 149 -17.43 -25.03 7.30
C LEU A 149 -17.59 -23.58 7.78
N LEU A 150 -16.77 -23.14 8.74
CA LEU A 150 -16.78 -21.75 9.17
C LEU A 150 -15.61 -21.03 8.51
N LEU A 151 -15.91 -20.11 7.60
CA LEU A 151 -14.92 -19.12 7.21
C LEU A 151 -14.58 -18.34 8.48
N GLU A 152 -13.36 -18.49 9.01
CA GLU A 152 -12.91 -17.70 10.14
C GLU A 152 -12.79 -16.23 9.71
N PHE A 153 -13.86 -15.46 9.93
CA PHE A 153 -13.85 -14.01 9.83
C PHE A 153 -13.12 -13.36 11.00
N ASP A 154 -12.44 -14.14 11.84
CA ASP A 154 -11.72 -13.71 13.03
C ASP A 154 -10.68 -12.65 12.71
N LEU A 155 -9.95 -12.78 11.59
CA LEU A 155 -9.00 -11.75 11.16
C LEU A 155 -9.74 -10.43 10.84
N LEU A 156 -10.93 -10.48 10.24
CA LEU A 156 -11.72 -9.32 9.90
C LEU A 156 -12.34 -8.69 11.16
N ILE A 157 -12.91 -9.50 12.04
CA ILE A 157 -13.48 -9.08 13.33
C ILE A 157 -12.39 -8.45 14.20
N PHE A 158 -11.21 -9.07 14.25
CA PHE A 158 -10.04 -8.53 14.93
C PHE A 158 -9.62 -7.19 14.30
N SER A 159 -9.46 -7.15 12.98
CA SER A 159 -8.95 -5.96 12.28
C SER A 159 -9.87 -4.76 12.38
N PHE A 160 -11.19 -4.97 12.29
CA PHE A 160 -12.23 -3.94 12.42
C PHE A 160 -12.83 -3.85 13.83
N GLY A 161 -12.16 -4.45 14.83
CA GLY A 161 -12.59 -4.34 16.22
C GLY A 161 -12.68 -2.88 16.66
N GLN A 162 -13.67 -2.57 17.51
CA GLN A 162 -13.93 -1.21 18.02
C GLN A 162 -14.16 -0.14 16.92
N LEU A 163 -14.59 -0.53 15.72
CA LEU A 163 -14.96 0.41 14.65
C LEU A 163 -15.95 1.51 15.09
N PRO A 164 -16.96 1.24 15.95
CA PRO A 164 -17.85 2.30 16.43
C PRO A 164 -17.11 3.44 17.14
N LEU A 165 -16.04 3.14 17.89
CA LEU A 165 -15.23 4.17 18.55
C LEU A 165 -14.52 5.04 17.50
N ALA A 166 -13.92 4.42 16.48
CA ALA A 166 -13.31 5.17 15.37
C ALA A 166 -14.33 6.07 14.64
N LEU A 167 -15.56 5.59 14.43
CA LEU A 167 -16.64 6.40 13.83
C LEU A 167 -17.09 7.55 14.74
N VAL A 168 -17.15 7.34 16.05
CA VAL A 168 -17.45 8.40 17.02
C VAL A 168 -16.33 9.44 17.03
N THR A 169 -15.06 9.04 16.96
CA THR A 169 -13.91 9.98 16.86
C THR A 169 -13.88 10.73 15.53
N TRP A 170 -14.38 10.12 14.46
CA TRP A 170 -14.50 10.78 13.16
C TRP A 170 -15.44 11.99 13.18
N VAL A 171 -16.53 11.95 13.97
CA VAL A 171 -17.49 13.06 14.08
C VAL A 171 -16.85 14.39 14.50
N PRO A 172 -16.13 14.50 15.64
CA PRO A 172 -15.47 15.74 16.03
C PRO A 172 -14.35 16.15 15.05
N MET A 173 -13.64 15.20 14.43
CA MET A 173 -12.67 15.51 13.36
C MET A 173 -13.35 16.17 12.16
N PHE A 174 -14.47 15.61 11.71
CA PHE A 174 -15.27 16.14 10.60
C PHE A 174 -15.86 17.50 10.95
N LEU A 175 -16.47 17.65 12.12
CA LEU A 175 -17.05 18.93 12.58
C LEU A 175 -15.98 20.02 12.70
N SER A 176 -14.80 19.70 13.24
CA SER A 176 -13.66 20.62 13.30
C SER A 176 -13.24 21.06 11.88
N THR A 177 -13.14 20.13 10.94
CA THR A 177 -12.81 20.39 9.53
C THR A 177 -13.87 21.22 8.81
N LEU A 178 -15.14 21.00 9.12
CA LEU A 178 -16.25 21.74 8.52
C LEU A 178 -16.35 23.17 9.05
N LEU A 179 -16.16 23.36 10.36
CA LEU A 179 -16.42 24.63 11.01
C LEU A 179 -15.17 25.53 11.07
N ALA A 180 -14.02 25.02 11.47
CA ALA A 180 -12.87 25.88 11.79
C ALA A 180 -12.27 26.59 10.56
N PRO A 181 -11.93 25.92 9.44
CA PRO A 181 -11.44 26.60 8.23
C PRO A 181 -12.43 27.60 7.66
N TYR A 182 -13.73 27.26 7.69
CA TYR A 182 -14.77 28.11 7.14
C TYR A 182 -15.03 29.35 8.00
N GLN A 183 -15.02 29.21 9.33
CA GLN A 183 -15.14 30.35 10.24
C GLN A 183 -13.89 31.23 10.22
N ALA A 184 -12.68 30.66 10.12
CA ALA A 184 -11.45 31.43 9.94
C ALA A 184 -11.53 32.32 8.68
N LEU A 185 -12.00 31.76 7.56
CA LEU A 185 -12.21 32.52 6.33
C LEU A 185 -13.25 33.65 6.50
N ARG A 186 -14.37 33.37 7.19
CA ARG A 186 -15.41 34.38 7.47
C ARG A 186 -14.89 35.52 8.34
N LEU A 187 -14.06 35.22 9.33
CA LEU A 187 -13.42 36.23 10.18
C LEU A 187 -12.49 37.11 9.36
N TRP A 188 -11.65 36.53 8.51
CA TRP A 188 -10.74 37.26 7.63
C TRP A 188 -11.47 38.16 6.62
N ALA A 189 -12.65 37.75 6.17
CA ALA A 189 -13.50 38.56 5.29
C ALA A 189 -14.12 39.77 6.02
N ARG A 190 -14.45 39.68 7.31
CA ARG A 190 -15.22 40.70 8.05
C ARG A 190 -14.38 41.66 8.91
N GLY A 191 -13.28 41.20 9.49
CA GLY A 191 -12.64 41.95 10.59
C GLY A 191 -11.51 42.90 10.20
N THR A 192 -11.16 43.78 11.13
CA THR A 192 -9.91 44.55 11.10
C THR A 192 -8.72 43.57 11.06
N TRP A 193 -7.73 43.85 10.21
CA TRP A 193 -6.75 42.86 9.75
C TRP A 193 -6.02 42.16 10.90
N THR A 194 -5.72 42.86 12.00
CA THR A 194 -4.96 42.30 13.12
C THR A 194 -5.76 41.29 13.95
N GLN A 195 -6.94 41.67 14.45
CA GLN A 195 -7.74 40.83 15.34
C GLN A 195 -8.35 39.62 14.61
N ALA A 196 -8.90 39.84 13.41
CA ALA A 196 -9.47 38.74 12.64
C ALA A 196 -8.41 37.75 12.15
N THR A 197 -7.23 38.23 11.76
CA THR A 197 -6.13 37.34 11.36
C THR A 197 -5.70 36.49 12.55
N GLY A 198 -5.48 37.10 13.72
CA GLY A 198 -5.12 36.38 14.94
C GLY A 198 -6.15 35.32 15.33
N LEU A 199 -7.44 35.67 15.38
CA LEU A 199 -8.50 34.73 15.76
C LEU A 199 -8.66 33.61 14.73
N GLY A 200 -8.57 33.91 13.43
CA GLY A 200 -8.60 32.88 12.38
C GLY A 200 -7.41 31.93 12.47
N CYS A 201 -6.19 32.45 12.70
CA CYS A 201 -5.01 31.61 12.92
C CYS A 201 -5.13 30.75 14.17
N ALA A 202 -5.69 31.28 15.27
CA ALA A 202 -5.94 30.51 16.49
C ALA A 202 -6.94 29.37 16.26
N LEU A 203 -8.03 29.62 15.52
CA LEU A 203 -8.99 28.58 15.12
C LEU A 203 -8.35 27.49 14.25
N LEU A 204 -7.47 27.87 13.32
CA LEU A 204 -6.74 26.92 12.47
C LEU A 204 -5.70 26.12 13.26
N ALA A 205 -5.02 26.73 14.23
CA ALA A 205 -4.11 26.04 15.13
C ALA A 205 -4.87 25.04 16.00
N ALA A 206 -6.01 25.43 16.57
CA ALA A 206 -6.89 24.54 17.32
C ALA A 206 -7.40 23.37 16.44
N HIS A 207 -7.79 23.66 15.20
CA HIS A 207 -8.18 22.64 14.23
C HIS A 207 -7.06 21.62 13.97
N ALA A 208 -5.83 22.09 13.72
CA ALA A 208 -4.67 21.22 13.52
C ALA A 208 -4.37 20.38 14.77
N VAL A 209 -4.46 20.97 15.98
CA VAL A 209 -4.29 20.23 17.23
C VAL A 209 -5.36 19.16 17.40
N VAL A 210 -6.64 19.47 17.12
CA VAL A 210 -7.73 18.48 17.19
C VAL A 210 -7.47 17.34 16.19
N LEU A 211 -7.12 17.65 14.94
CA LEU A 211 -6.84 16.61 13.95
C LEU A 211 -5.59 15.79 14.27
N CYS A 212 -4.56 16.37 14.88
CA CYS A 212 -3.31 15.65 15.18
C CYS A 212 -3.37 14.88 16.51
N ALA A 213 -3.91 15.48 17.57
CA ALA A 213 -3.88 14.92 18.91
C ALA A 213 -5.03 13.95 19.17
N LEU A 214 -6.26 14.26 18.73
CA LEU A 214 -7.44 13.45 19.05
C LEU A 214 -7.35 12.02 18.50
N PRO A 215 -7.04 11.78 17.20
CA PRO A 215 -6.99 10.43 16.67
C PRO A 215 -5.86 9.62 17.30
N VAL A 216 -4.71 10.25 17.55
CA VAL A 216 -3.55 9.61 18.19
C VAL A 216 -3.90 9.21 19.62
N HIS A 217 -4.50 10.12 20.39
CA HIS A 217 -4.90 9.86 21.77
C HIS A 217 -5.88 8.69 21.86
N VAL A 218 -6.95 8.70 21.07
CA VAL A 218 -7.94 7.62 21.05
C VAL A 218 -7.32 6.29 20.60
N ALA A 219 -6.49 6.30 19.55
CA ALA A 219 -5.87 5.10 19.02
C ALA A 219 -4.88 4.42 19.98
N VAL A 220 -4.19 5.21 20.81
CA VAL A 220 -3.23 4.74 21.82
C VAL A 220 -3.96 4.30 23.09
N GLU A 221 -4.86 5.13 23.63
CA GLU A 221 -5.56 4.87 24.89
C GLU A 221 -6.47 3.63 24.80
N HIS A 222 -7.24 3.52 23.72
CA HIS A 222 -8.18 2.40 23.55
C HIS A 222 -7.56 1.20 22.82
N GLN A 223 -6.26 1.29 22.46
CA GLN A 223 -5.53 0.25 21.72
C GLN A 223 -6.30 -0.26 20.49
N LEU A 224 -6.78 0.67 19.65
CA LEU A 224 -7.56 0.33 18.46
C LEU A 224 -6.82 -0.69 17.56
N PRO A 225 -7.53 -1.66 16.98
CA PRO A 225 -6.95 -2.57 16.00
C PRO A 225 -6.49 -1.88 14.69
N PRO A 226 -5.63 -2.53 13.89
CA PRO A 226 -5.00 -1.92 12.73
C PRO A 226 -5.96 -1.31 11.71
N ALA A 227 -7.06 -1.99 11.31
CA ALA A 227 -7.95 -1.45 10.30
C ALA A 227 -8.78 -0.27 10.84
N SER A 228 -9.21 -0.31 12.10
CA SER A 228 -9.86 0.83 12.76
C SER A 228 -8.93 2.05 12.86
N ARG A 229 -7.63 1.84 13.18
CA ARG A 229 -6.61 2.90 13.12
C ARG A 229 -6.40 3.44 11.72
N CYS A 230 -6.43 2.56 10.71
CA CYS A 230 -6.28 2.90 9.30
C CYS A 230 -7.39 3.86 8.82
N VAL A 231 -8.65 3.59 9.19
CA VAL A 231 -9.78 4.48 8.89
C VAL A 231 -9.56 5.88 9.49
N LEU A 232 -9.15 5.95 10.76
CA LEU A 232 -8.91 7.24 11.43
C LEU A 232 -7.78 8.04 10.79
N VAL A 233 -6.61 7.43 10.55
CA VAL A 233 -5.44 8.14 10.02
C VAL A 233 -5.64 8.57 8.57
N PHE A 234 -6.31 7.75 7.75
CA PHE A 234 -6.64 8.14 6.38
C PHE A 234 -7.60 9.33 6.34
N GLU A 235 -8.64 9.32 7.18
CA GLU A 235 -9.57 10.45 7.28
C GLU A 235 -8.88 11.70 7.86
N GLN A 236 -8.00 11.53 8.84
CA GLN A 236 -7.17 12.60 9.40
C GLN A 236 -6.32 13.29 8.32
N VAL A 237 -5.52 12.52 7.56
CA VAL A 237 -4.67 13.05 6.49
C VAL A 237 -5.52 13.69 5.39
N ARG A 238 -6.64 13.06 5.03
CA ARG A 238 -7.59 13.60 4.04
C ARG A 238 -8.15 14.95 4.49
N PHE A 239 -8.56 15.08 5.75
CA PHE A 239 -9.06 16.33 6.30
C PHE A 239 -8.00 17.43 6.33
N LEU A 240 -6.78 17.12 6.75
CA LEU A 240 -5.66 18.08 6.71
C LEU A 240 -5.42 18.60 5.29
N MET A 241 -5.34 17.70 4.30
CA MET A 241 -5.12 18.06 2.90
C MET A 241 -6.27 18.92 2.34
N LYS A 242 -7.52 18.57 2.66
CA LYS A 242 -8.71 19.34 2.22
C LYS A 242 -8.81 20.70 2.89
N SER A 243 -8.59 20.78 4.20
CA SER A 243 -8.56 22.06 4.94
C SER A 243 -7.51 23.01 4.33
N TYR A 244 -6.31 22.49 4.06
CA TYR A 244 -5.24 23.27 3.42
C TYR A 244 -5.64 23.75 2.02
N SER A 245 -6.14 22.84 1.18
CA SER A 245 -6.56 23.19 -0.19
C SER A 245 -7.67 24.24 -0.20
N PHE A 246 -8.68 24.09 0.66
CA PHE A 246 -9.76 25.06 0.78
C PHE A 246 -9.24 26.46 1.15
N LEU A 247 -8.40 26.56 2.19
CA LEU A 247 -7.84 27.84 2.60
C LEU A 247 -6.95 28.45 1.52
N ARG A 248 -6.07 27.65 0.90
CA ARG A 248 -5.12 28.11 -0.12
C ARG A 248 -5.80 28.70 -1.35
N GLU A 249 -6.93 28.12 -1.77
CA GLU A 249 -7.72 28.56 -2.93
C GLU A 249 -8.71 29.68 -2.58
N ALA A 250 -9.33 29.65 -1.40
CA ALA A 250 -10.33 30.63 -0.98
C ALA A 250 -9.73 31.97 -0.50
N VAL A 251 -8.57 31.94 0.18
CA VAL A 251 -7.95 33.15 0.76
C VAL A 251 -7.67 34.23 -0.29
N PRO A 252 -7.04 33.94 -1.46
CA PRO A 252 -6.82 34.95 -2.49
C PRO A 252 -8.12 35.61 -2.98
N GLY A 253 -9.19 34.83 -3.15
CA GLY A 253 -10.51 35.33 -3.53
C GLY A 253 -11.09 36.26 -2.48
N THR A 254 -11.03 35.90 -1.20
CA THR A 254 -11.52 36.75 -0.09
C THR A 254 -10.71 38.04 0.09
N LEU A 255 -9.40 38.00 -0.14
CA LEU A 255 -8.54 39.19 -0.10
C LEU A 255 -8.84 40.15 -1.25
N ARG A 256 -9.24 39.63 -2.43
CA ARG A 256 -9.71 40.44 -3.57
C ARG A 256 -11.11 40.99 -3.34
N ALA A 257 -12.04 40.16 -2.84
CA ALA A 257 -13.38 40.57 -2.46
C ALA A 257 -13.38 41.78 -1.50
N ARG A 258 -12.49 41.74 -0.51
CA ARG A 258 -12.30 42.84 0.43
C ARG A 258 -11.76 44.13 -0.21
N ARG A 259 -11.03 44.05 -1.33
CA ARG A 259 -10.58 45.22 -2.10
C ARG A 259 -11.67 45.84 -2.97
N GLY A 260 -12.91 45.33 -2.89
CA GLY A 260 -14.05 45.84 -3.66
C GLY A 260 -14.17 45.24 -5.06
N GLU A 261 -13.32 44.29 -5.43
CA GLU A 261 -13.55 43.46 -6.62
C GLU A 261 -14.69 42.51 -6.26
N GLY A 262 -15.87 42.62 -6.89
CA GLY A 262 -17.15 41.96 -6.54
C GLY A 262 -17.19 40.41 -6.57
N ILE A 263 -16.16 39.76 -6.03
CA ILE A 263 -16.02 38.32 -5.88
C ILE A 263 -16.76 37.91 -4.62
N GLN A 264 -17.71 37.00 -4.77
CA GLN A 264 -18.47 36.46 -3.64
C GLN A 264 -17.58 35.53 -2.81
N ALA A 265 -17.72 35.59 -1.49
CA ALA A 265 -17.09 34.62 -0.61
C ALA A 265 -17.65 33.20 -0.90
N PRO A 266 -16.84 32.14 -0.75
CA PRO A 266 -17.29 30.79 -1.09
C PRO A 266 -18.49 30.37 -0.24
N SER A 267 -19.46 29.73 -0.89
CA SER A 267 -20.66 29.25 -0.22
C SER A 267 -20.35 28.08 0.72
N PHE A 268 -21.06 28.00 1.86
CA PHE A 268 -20.93 26.87 2.79
C PHE A 268 -21.30 25.54 2.11
N SER A 269 -22.30 25.55 1.23
CA SER A 269 -22.75 24.37 0.49
C SER A 269 -21.66 23.84 -0.44
N SER A 270 -20.96 24.73 -1.18
CA SER A 270 -19.82 24.35 -2.03
C SER A 270 -18.68 23.75 -1.20
N TYR A 271 -18.40 24.29 -0.02
CA TYR A 271 -17.39 23.72 0.88
C TYR A 271 -17.77 22.34 1.41
N LEU A 272 -19.00 22.19 1.93
CA LEU A 272 -19.52 20.91 2.39
C LEU A 272 -19.51 19.85 1.28
N TYR A 273 -19.90 20.22 0.06
CA TYR A 273 -19.83 19.36 -1.11
C TYR A 273 -18.39 18.91 -1.40
N PHE A 274 -17.41 19.83 -1.36
CA PHE A 274 -16.00 19.51 -1.54
C PHE A 274 -15.48 18.51 -0.50
N LEU A 275 -15.90 18.61 0.76
CA LEU A 275 -15.43 17.70 1.82
C LEU A 275 -15.75 16.22 1.52
N PHE A 276 -16.84 15.94 0.81
CA PHE A 276 -17.20 14.58 0.37
C PHE A 276 -16.73 14.23 -1.04
N CYS A 277 -16.44 15.22 -1.90
CA CYS A 277 -15.99 14.95 -3.27
C CYS A 277 -14.67 14.16 -3.32
N PRO A 278 -14.51 13.22 -4.28
CA PRO A 278 -13.28 12.44 -4.46
C PRO A 278 -12.16 13.24 -5.16
N THR A 279 -11.93 14.47 -4.72
CA THR A 279 -10.82 15.34 -5.14
C THR A 279 -10.26 16.07 -3.92
N LEU A 280 -8.96 16.38 -3.97
CA LEU A 280 -8.27 17.14 -2.92
C LEU A 280 -8.02 18.60 -3.31
N ILE A 281 -8.38 19.01 -4.53
CA ILE A 281 -8.26 20.40 -4.99
C ILE A 281 -9.63 21.07 -4.91
N TYR A 282 -9.72 22.15 -4.12
CA TYR A 282 -10.92 22.95 -3.99
C TYR A 282 -11.16 23.84 -5.23
N ARG A 283 -12.38 23.80 -5.76
CA ARG A 283 -12.96 24.74 -6.70
C ARG A 283 -14.38 25.06 -6.25
N GLU A 284 -14.86 26.25 -6.57
CA GLU A 284 -16.23 26.67 -6.23
C GLU A 284 -17.28 25.88 -7.03
N THR A 285 -16.97 25.56 -8.28
CA THR A 285 -17.82 24.78 -9.18
C THR A 285 -17.05 23.59 -9.74
N TYR A 286 -17.73 22.45 -9.79
CA TYR A 286 -17.22 21.22 -10.40
C TYR A 286 -18.16 20.78 -11.52
N PRO A 287 -17.64 20.12 -12.58
CA PRO A 287 -18.49 19.50 -13.57
C PRO A 287 -19.37 18.42 -12.91
N ARG A 288 -20.68 18.44 -13.17
CA ARG A 288 -21.64 17.53 -12.55
C ARG A 288 -22.30 16.60 -13.57
N THR A 289 -22.57 15.36 -13.15
CA THR A 289 -23.37 14.43 -13.96
C THR A 289 -24.87 14.76 -13.87
N PRO A 290 -25.67 14.46 -14.91
CA PRO A 290 -27.09 14.81 -14.94
C PRO A 290 -27.92 14.02 -13.92
N TYR A 291 -27.62 12.74 -13.70
CA TYR A 291 -28.34 11.86 -12.78
C TYR A 291 -27.37 10.91 -12.05
N VAL A 292 -27.87 10.20 -11.03
CA VAL A 292 -27.14 9.20 -10.23
C VAL A 292 -27.62 7.81 -10.63
N ARG A 293 -26.69 6.93 -11.02
CA ARG A 293 -26.96 5.52 -11.33
C ARG A 293 -26.75 4.66 -10.08
N TRP A 294 -27.80 4.46 -9.29
CA TRP A 294 -27.72 3.71 -8.02
C TRP A 294 -27.21 2.26 -8.19
N ASN A 295 -27.54 1.59 -9.29
CA ASN A 295 -27.02 0.24 -9.57
C ASN A 295 -25.49 0.25 -9.72
N TYR A 296 -24.93 1.30 -10.34
CA TYR A 296 -23.48 1.45 -10.47
C TYR A 296 -22.83 1.75 -9.10
N VAL A 297 -23.48 2.55 -8.26
CA VAL A 297 -23.03 2.81 -6.88
C VAL A 297 -23.00 1.52 -6.07
N ALA A 298 -24.10 0.77 -6.05
CA ALA A 298 -24.22 -0.49 -5.31
C ALA A 298 -23.20 -1.53 -5.80
N LYS A 299 -23.01 -1.66 -7.11
CA LYS A 299 -22.00 -2.54 -7.71
C LYS A 299 -20.59 -2.18 -7.24
N ASN A 300 -20.22 -0.91 -7.29
CA ASN A 300 -18.88 -0.46 -6.87
C ASN A 300 -18.64 -0.68 -5.38
N PHE A 301 -19.63 -0.41 -4.52
CA PHE A 301 -19.48 -0.71 -3.09
C PHE A 301 -19.37 -2.21 -2.81
N ALA A 302 -20.17 -3.05 -3.49
CA ALA A 302 -20.06 -4.50 -3.37
C ALA A 302 -18.68 -5.01 -3.86
N GLN A 303 -18.15 -4.45 -4.95
CA GLN A 303 -16.81 -4.77 -5.43
C GLN A 303 -15.72 -4.33 -4.45
N ALA A 304 -15.81 -3.14 -3.87
CA ALA A 304 -14.87 -2.66 -2.85
C ALA A 304 -14.87 -3.57 -1.62
N LEU A 305 -16.06 -3.95 -1.12
CA LEU A 305 -16.19 -4.90 -0.01
C LEU A 305 -15.60 -6.28 -0.37
N GLY A 306 -15.90 -6.80 -1.56
CA GLY A 306 -15.33 -8.04 -2.06
C GLY A 306 -13.79 -8.03 -2.13
N CYS A 307 -13.20 -6.88 -2.50
CA CYS A 307 -11.74 -6.72 -2.51
C CYS A 307 -11.14 -6.65 -1.10
N VAL A 308 -11.83 -6.03 -0.13
CA VAL A 308 -11.40 -6.06 1.29
C VAL A 308 -11.40 -7.49 1.82
N LEU A 309 -12.46 -8.26 1.52
CA LEU A 309 -12.51 -9.68 1.88
C LEU A 309 -11.39 -10.47 1.21
N TYR A 310 -11.13 -10.23 -0.08
CA TYR A 310 -10.02 -10.88 -0.81
C TYR A 310 -8.67 -10.56 -0.16
N ALA A 311 -8.41 -9.29 0.16
CA ALA A 311 -7.21 -8.87 0.85
C ALA A 311 -7.04 -9.57 2.21
N CYS A 312 -8.13 -9.72 2.98
CA CYS A 312 -8.11 -10.47 4.24
C CYS A 312 -7.73 -11.95 4.03
N PHE A 313 -8.27 -12.63 3.02
CA PHE A 313 -7.90 -14.03 2.74
C PHE A 313 -6.44 -14.17 2.33
N ILE A 314 -5.93 -13.26 1.49
CA ILE A 314 -4.52 -13.25 1.09
C ILE A 314 -3.62 -13.11 2.31
N LEU A 315 -3.92 -12.16 3.20
CA LEU A 315 -3.16 -11.98 4.43
C LEU A 315 -3.25 -13.21 5.34
N GLY A 316 -4.45 -13.70 5.60
CA GLY A 316 -4.70 -14.86 6.46
C GLY A 316 -4.03 -16.13 6.00
N ARG A 317 -4.06 -16.41 4.68
CA ARG A 317 -3.51 -17.65 4.11
C ARG A 317 -2.06 -17.59 3.71
N LEU A 318 -1.59 -16.46 3.15
CA LEU A 318 -0.25 -16.36 2.57
C LEU A 318 0.75 -15.67 3.48
N CYS A 319 0.31 -14.70 4.31
CA CYS A 319 1.22 -13.94 5.18
C CYS A 319 1.28 -14.54 6.59
N VAL A 320 0.14 -14.72 7.25
CA VAL A 320 0.08 -15.17 8.66
C VAL A 320 0.93 -16.42 8.93
N PRO A 321 0.79 -17.56 8.21
CA PRO A 321 1.55 -18.77 8.54
C PRO A 321 3.06 -18.62 8.31
N VAL A 322 3.47 -17.81 7.33
CA VAL A 322 4.89 -17.58 7.03
C VAL A 322 5.53 -16.75 8.14
N PHE A 323 4.90 -15.62 8.50
CA PHE A 323 5.51 -14.67 9.44
C PHE A 323 5.36 -15.07 10.91
N ALA A 324 4.28 -15.75 11.28
CA ALA A 324 4.08 -16.24 12.65
C ALA A 324 5.09 -17.35 13.03
N ASN A 325 5.49 -18.18 12.06
CA ASN A 325 6.54 -19.18 12.27
C ASN A 325 7.92 -18.53 12.26
N MET A 326 8.16 -17.61 11.33
CA MET A 326 9.46 -16.94 11.20
C MET A 326 9.82 -16.07 12.42
N SER A 327 8.85 -15.51 13.13
CA SER A 327 9.11 -14.74 14.36
C SER A 327 9.68 -15.58 15.52
N ARG A 328 9.69 -16.92 15.39
CA ARG A 328 10.27 -17.83 16.38
C ARG A 328 11.72 -18.21 16.06
N GLU A 329 12.17 -18.00 14.83
CA GLU A 329 13.51 -18.37 14.38
C GLU A 329 14.49 -17.20 14.57
N PRO A 330 15.77 -17.46 14.90
CA PRO A 330 16.77 -16.41 14.99
C PRO A 330 16.97 -15.74 13.62
N PHE A 331 17.15 -14.42 13.63
CA PHE A 331 17.34 -13.64 12.42
C PHE A 331 18.55 -14.14 11.62
N SER A 332 18.30 -14.63 10.41
CA SER A 332 19.31 -15.04 9.43
C SER A 332 19.10 -14.27 8.13
N THR A 333 20.19 -13.87 7.47
CA THR A 333 20.13 -13.23 6.14
C THR A 333 19.41 -14.12 5.12
N ARG A 334 19.58 -15.44 5.22
CA ARG A 334 18.87 -16.42 4.41
C ARG A 334 17.36 -16.36 4.64
N ALA A 335 16.94 -16.33 5.91
CA ALA A 335 15.53 -16.26 6.27
C ALA A 335 14.90 -14.95 5.79
N LEU A 336 15.61 -13.81 5.91
CA LEU A 336 15.15 -12.52 5.41
C LEU A 336 14.91 -12.53 3.89
N VAL A 337 15.88 -13.01 3.10
CA VAL A 337 15.76 -13.06 1.64
C VAL A 337 14.60 -13.97 1.23
N LEU A 338 14.47 -15.15 1.84
CA LEU A 338 13.35 -16.06 1.58
C LEU A 338 12.01 -15.42 1.95
N SER A 339 11.96 -14.68 3.06
CA SER A 339 10.77 -13.95 3.50
C SER A 339 10.33 -12.91 2.49
N ILE A 340 11.27 -12.10 1.97
CA ILE A 340 10.99 -11.09 0.95
C ILE A 340 10.45 -11.73 -0.33
N LEU A 341 11.06 -12.84 -0.77
CA LEU A 341 10.62 -13.56 -1.97
C LEU A 341 9.20 -14.14 -1.79
N HIS A 342 8.92 -14.77 -0.64
CA HIS A 342 7.58 -15.27 -0.33
C HIS A 342 6.54 -14.15 -0.20
N ALA A 343 6.94 -12.99 0.32
CA ALA A 343 6.07 -11.82 0.50
C ALA A 343 5.82 -11.03 -0.79
N THR A 344 6.65 -11.22 -1.82
CA THR A 344 6.57 -10.47 -3.08
C THR A 344 5.23 -10.70 -3.79
N LEU A 345 4.78 -11.95 -3.91
CA LEU A 345 3.51 -12.28 -4.57
C LEU A 345 2.29 -11.77 -3.78
N PRO A 346 2.14 -12.05 -2.47
CA PRO A 346 1.07 -11.46 -1.67
C PRO A 346 1.09 -9.93 -1.72
N GLY A 347 2.28 -9.32 -1.63
CA GLY A 347 2.44 -7.86 -1.67
C GLY A 347 1.93 -7.23 -2.96
N ILE A 348 2.25 -7.80 -4.12
CA ILE A 348 1.74 -7.26 -5.38
C ILE A 348 0.23 -7.46 -5.54
N PHE A 349 -0.31 -8.60 -5.12
CA PHE A 349 -1.77 -8.81 -5.15
C PHE A 349 -2.49 -7.82 -4.23
N MET A 350 -1.96 -7.57 -3.04
CA MET A 350 -2.48 -6.56 -2.12
C MET A 350 -2.44 -5.16 -2.75
N LEU A 351 -1.34 -4.78 -3.39
CA LEU A 351 -1.22 -3.50 -4.09
C LEU A 351 -2.30 -3.33 -5.17
N LEU A 352 -2.50 -4.34 -6.01
CA LEU A 352 -3.50 -4.33 -7.08
C LEU A 352 -4.93 -4.28 -6.55
N LEU A 353 -5.24 -5.05 -5.50
CA LEU A 353 -6.55 -5.06 -4.86
C LEU A 353 -6.87 -3.74 -4.18
N ILE A 354 -5.92 -3.16 -3.43
CA ILE A 354 -6.11 -1.86 -2.79
C ILE A 354 -6.30 -0.76 -3.84
N PHE A 355 -5.53 -0.79 -4.92
CA PHE A 355 -5.70 0.13 -6.05
C PHE A 355 -7.12 0.04 -6.62
N PHE A 356 -7.56 -1.17 -6.97
CA PHE A 356 -8.88 -1.38 -7.55
C PHE A 356 -10.01 -1.03 -6.57
N ALA A 357 -9.93 -1.49 -5.33
CA ALA A 357 -10.95 -1.25 -4.31
C ALA A 357 -11.10 0.24 -3.98
N PHE A 358 -9.98 0.93 -3.75
CA PHE A 358 -10.00 2.31 -3.30
C PHE A 358 -10.06 3.30 -4.47
N LEU A 359 -9.05 3.31 -5.34
CA LEU A 359 -8.95 4.35 -6.38
C LEU A 359 -9.99 4.20 -7.48
N HIS A 360 -10.40 2.97 -7.79
CA HIS A 360 -11.46 2.72 -8.76
C HIS A 360 -12.83 2.63 -8.08
N CYS A 361 -13.13 1.56 -7.34
CA CYS A 361 -14.50 1.31 -6.88
C CYS A 361 -14.99 2.36 -5.86
N TRP A 362 -14.23 2.63 -4.80
CA TRP A 362 -14.65 3.55 -3.74
C TRP A 362 -14.79 4.99 -4.24
N LEU A 363 -13.76 5.52 -4.93
CA LEU A 363 -13.84 6.88 -5.47
C LEU A 363 -14.93 7.04 -6.53
N ASN A 364 -15.15 6.03 -7.40
CA ASN A 364 -16.25 6.08 -8.36
C ASN A 364 -17.64 6.00 -7.71
N ALA A 365 -17.81 5.22 -6.66
CA ALA A 365 -19.06 5.17 -5.90
C ALA A 365 -19.39 6.55 -5.32
N PHE A 366 -18.43 7.19 -4.65
CA PHE A 366 -18.59 8.55 -4.12
C PHE A 366 -18.78 9.59 -5.24
N ALA A 367 -18.06 9.47 -6.36
CA ALA A 367 -18.21 10.36 -7.50
C ALA A 367 -19.62 10.29 -8.09
N GLU A 368 -20.16 9.09 -8.29
CA GLU A 368 -21.50 8.89 -8.80
C GLU A 368 -22.57 9.40 -7.82
N MET A 369 -22.48 9.05 -6.52
CA MET A 369 -23.42 9.52 -5.49
C MET A 369 -23.47 11.05 -5.40
N LEU A 370 -22.32 11.72 -5.49
CA LEU A 370 -22.22 13.17 -5.40
C LEU A 370 -22.47 13.88 -6.74
N ARG A 371 -22.71 13.14 -7.82
CA ARG A 371 -22.80 13.66 -9.19
C ARG A 371 -21.55 14.41 -9.62
N PHE A 372 -20.37 13.95 -9.23
CA PHE A 372 -19.07 14.49 -9.63
C PHE A 372 -18.65 13.91 -11.00
N GLY A 373 -18.31 14.79 -11.94
CA GLY A 373 -18.10 14.44 -13.35
C GLY A 373 -16.66 14.08 -13.75
N ASP A 374 -15.65 14.54 -13.01
CA ASP A 374 -14.24 14.25 -13.35
C ASP A 374 -13.76 12.97 -12.65
N ARG A 375 -13.77 11.82 -13.35
CA ARG A 375 -13.43 10.53 -12.75
C ARG A 375 -12.03 10.01 -13.10
N MET A 376 -11.12 10.89 -13.50
CA MET A 376 -9.70 10.53 -13.69
C MET A 376 -8.95 10.59 -12.35
N PHE A 377 -9.18 9.59 -11.51
CA PHE A 377 -8.47 9.43 -10.23
C PHE A 377 -7.07 8.81 -10.41
N TYR A 378 -6.85 8.14 -11.54
CA TYR A 378 -5.61 7.49 -11.95
C TYR A 378 -5.55 7.46 -13.49
N ARG A 379 -4.37 7.15 -14.03
CA ARG A 379 -4.12 6.88 -15.45
C ARG A 379 -3.50 5.49 -15.61
N ASP A 380 -3.01 5.16 -16.80
CA ASP A 380 -2.39 3.89 -17.17
C ASP A 380 -0.99 3.72 -16.57
N TRP A 381 -0.91 3.76 -15.24
CA TRP A 381 0.34 3.67 -14.49
C TRP A 381 1.10 2.36 -14.77
N TRP A 382 0.38 1.28 -15.13
CA TRP A 382 0.96 -0.01 -15.52
C TRP A 382 1.80 0.05 -16.79
N ASN A 383 1.57 1.05 -17.66
CA ASN A 383 2.37 1.29 -18.87
C ASN A 383 3.59 2.21 -18.61
N SER A 384 3.83 2.62 -17.37
CA SER A 384 4.92 3.56 -17.07
C SER A 384 6.28 2.92 -17.30
N THR A 385 7.17 3.63 -18.01
CA THR A 385 8.57 3.24 -18.21
C THR A 385 9.52 3.95 -17.24
N SER A 386 9.05 4.99 -16.55
CA SER A 386 9.81 5.73 -15.54
C SER A 386 9.05 5.79 -14.22
N PHE A 387 9.79 5.93 -13.12
CA PHE A 387 9.17 6.18 -11.81
C PHE A 387 8.50 7.55 -11.75
N SER A 388 9.01 8.55 -12.50
CA SER A 388 8.37 9.86 -12.59
C SER A 388 6.96 9.77 -13.17
N ASN A 389 6.80 9.03 -14.28
CA ASN A 389 5.48 8.82 -14.86
C ASN A 389 4.58 7.97 -13.96
N TYR A 390 5.14 6.95 -13.30
CA TYR A 390 4.40 6.13 -12.33
C TYR A 390 3.80 6.99 -11.19
N TYR A 391 4.60 7.84 -10.54
CA TYR A 391 4.10 8.70 -9.45
C TYR A 391 3.02 9.69 -9.90
N ARG A 392 3.07 10.15 -11.15
CA ARG A 392 2.08 11.07 -11.74
C ARG A 392 0.76 10.41 -12.11
N THR A 393 0.78 9.10 -12.37
CA THR A 393 -0.35 8.37 -12.96
C THR A 393 -1.04 7.41 -11.99
N TRP A 394 -0.34 6.93 -10.96
CA TRP A 394 -0.86 5.98 -9.96
C TRP A 394 -2.07 6.53 -9.18
N ASN A 395 -1.89 7.69 -8.52
CA ASN A 395 -2.92 8.36 -7.73
C ASN A 395 -2.93 9.85 -8.08
N VAL A 396 -3.66 10.19 -9.14
CA VAL A 396 -3.75 11.55 -9.68
C VAL A 396 -4.34 12.50 -8.63
N VAL A 397 -5.22 12.04 -7.76
CA VAL A 397 -5.85 12.87 -6.72
C VAL A 397 -4.81 13.42 -5.73
N VAL A 398 -3.94 12.56 -5.20
CA VAL A 398 -2.87 12.96 -4.28
C VAL A 398 -1.73 13.66 -5.01
N HIS A 399 -1.37 13.16 -6.19
CA HIS A 399 -0.34 13.78 -7.03
C HIS A 399 -0.69 15.24 -7.35
N ASP A 400 -1.92 15.52 -7.77
CA ASP A 400 -2.33 16.87 -8.13
C ASP A 400 -2.30 17.82 -6.93
N TRP A 401 -2.62 17.34 -5.73
CA TRP A 401 -2.49 18.11 -4.49
C TRP A 401 -1.03 18.44 -4.19
N LEU A 402 -0.15 17.44 -4.21
CA LEU A 402 1.29 17.62 -3.97
C LEU A 402 1.92 18.55 -5.02
N TYR A 403 1.56 18.37 -6.29
CA TYR A 403 2.05 19.21 -7.37
C TYR A 403 1.56 20.67 -7.22
N SER A 404 0.28 20.88 -6.94
CA SER A 404 -0.30 22.25 -6.90
C SER A 404 0.12 23.02 -5.66
N TYR A 405 0.24 22.36 -4.51
CA TYR A 405 0.40 23.02 -3.21
C TYR A 405 1.78 22.87 -2.58
N VAL A 406 2.52 21.81 -2.89
CA VAL A 406 3.88 21.62 -2.36
C VAL A 406 4.90 22.00 -3.42
N TYR A 407 4.80 21.43 -4.62
CA TYR A 407 5.77 21.68 -5.68
C TYR A 407 5.67 23.10 -6.25
N GLN A 408 4.49 23.51 -6.74
CA GLN A 408 4.31 24.82 -7.37
C GLN A 408 4.51 25.96 -6.38
N ASP A 409 4.01 25.85 -5.15
CA ASP A 409 4.22 26.88 -4.14
C ASP A 409 5.66 26.89 -3.63
N GLY A 410 6.30 25.72 -3.47
CA GLY A 410 7.74 25.62 -3.20
C GLY A 410 8.59 26.28 -4.28
N LEU A 411 8.24 26.10 -5.56
CA LEU A 411 8.89 26.79 -6.68
C LEU A 411 8.65 28.30 -6.68
N ARG A 412 7.46 28.76 -6.28
CA ARG A 412 7.17 30.20 -6.14
C ARG A 412 7.98 30.84 -5.02
N LEU A 413 8.22 30.11 -3.93
CA LEU A 413 8.98 30.59 -2.76
C LEU A 413 10.50 30.53 -2.98
N LEU A 414 11.01 29.44 -3.54
CA LEU A 414 12.46 29.22 -3.74
C LEU A 414 12.97 29.79 -5.07
N GLY A 415 12.07 30.13 -5.99
CA GLY A 415 12.39 30.56 -7.35
C GLY A 415 12.49 29.40 -8.35
N ALA A 416 12.24 29.70 -9.62
CA ALA A 416 12.11 28.72 -10.69
C ALA A 416 13.37 27.87 -10.95
N ARG A 417 14.55 28.31 -10.49
CA ARG A 417 15.82 27.57 -10.62
C ARG A 417 15.93 26.39 -9.66
N ALA A 418 15.17 26.37 -8.56
CA ALA A 418 15.26 25.36 -7.51
C ALA A 418 14.38 24.11 -7.78
N ARG A 419 14.23 23.67 -9.04
CA ARG A 419 13.34 22.54 -9.43
C ARG A 419 13.68 21.24 -8.69
N GLY A 420 14.97 20.91 -8.56
CA GLY A 420 15.42 19.70 -7.87
C GLY A 420 15.11 19.73 -6.36
N VAL A 421 15.34 20.87 -5.71
CA VAL A 421 15.04 21.05 -4.28
C VAL A 421 13.53 20.97 -4.02
N ALA A 422 12.71 21.62 -4.86
CA ALA A 422 11.26 21.53 -4.76
C ALA A 422 10.76 20.09 -4.96
N MET A 423 11.35 19.34 -5.89
CA MET A 423 11.03 17.93 -6.11
C MET A 423 11.41 17.06 -4.90
N LEU A 424 12.63 17.23 -4.36
CA LEU A 424 13.07 16.52 -3.16
C LEU A 424 12.18 16.83 -1.96
N GLY A 425 11.73 18.08 -1.82
CA GLY A 425 10.77 18.49 -0.78
C GLY A 425 9.44 17.75 -0.89
N VAL A 426 8.92 17.56 -2.11
CA VAL A 426 7.70 16.77 -2.35
C VAL A 426 7.89 15.31 -1.94
N PHE A 427 9.02 14.70 -2.35
CA PHE A 427 9.35 13.32 -1.95
C PHE A 427 9.47 13.18 -0.44
N LEU A 428 10.13 14.13 0.23
CA LEU A 428 10.28 14.13 1.68
C LEU A 428 8.91 14.22 2.39
N VAL A 429 8.07 15.19 2.01
CA VAL A 429 6.72 15.35 2.58
C VAL A 429 5.88 14.08 2.37
N SER A 430 5.92 13.52 1.17
CA SER A 430 5.22 12.27 0.86
C SER A 430 5.74 11.10 1.70
N ALA A 431 7.05 10.91 1.78
CA ALA A 431 7.66 9.80 2.50
C ALA A 431 7.40 9.88 4.02
N VAL A 432 7.49 11.08 4.61
CA VAL A 432 7.14 11.32 6.02
C VAL A 432 5.66 11.04 6.28
N ALA A 433 4.76 11.45 5.38
CA ALA A 433 3.33 11.18 5.53
C ALA A 433 3.00 9.68 5.45
N HIS A 434 3.65 8.94 4.55
CA HIS A 434 3.47 7.48 4.47
C HIS A 434 4.03 6.81 5.73
N GLU A 435 5.23 7.17 6.18
CA GLU A 435 5.80 6.62 7.41
C GLU A 435 4.93 6.92 8.63
N TYR A 436 4.36 8.13 8.71
CA TYR A 436 3.39 8.50 9.75
C TYR A 436 2.17 7.59 9.73
N ILE A 437 1.59 7.34 8.55
CA ILE A 437 0.44 6.43 8.40
C ILE A 437 0.80 5.03 8.87
N PHE A 438 1.91 4.47 8.41
CA PHE A 438 2.34 3.12 8.82
C PHE A 438 2.61 3.06 10.33
N CYS A 439 3.30 4.05 10.88
CA CYS A 439 3.56 4.17 12.31
C CYS A 439 2.26 4.25 13.13
N PHE A 440 1.27 5.01 12.65
CA PHE A 440 -0.03 5.13 13.31
C PHE A 440 -0.79 3.80 13.29
N VAL A 441 -0.88 3.15 12.12
CA VAL A 441 -1.63 1.88 11.96
C VAL A 441 -0.99 0.75 12.77
N LEU A 442 0.33 0.61 12.68
CA LEU A 442 1.07 -0.48 13.32
C LEU A 442 1.43 -0.20 14.79
N GLY A 443 1.36 1.06 15.24
CA GLY A 443 1.68 1.44 16.62
C GLY A 443 3.17 1.38 16.98
N PHE A 444 4.06 1.28 16.00
CA PHE A 444 5.50 1.33 16.18
C PHE A 444 6.16 2.09 15.04
N PHE A 445 7.35 2.65 15.30
CA PHE A 445 8.11 3.36 14.29
C PHE A 445 9.16 2.42 13.67
N TYR A 446 9.04 2.14 12.37
CA TYR A 446 10.02 1.35 11.63
C TYR A 446 10.18 1.93 10.20
N PRO A 447 11.21 2.78 9.97
CA PRO A 447 11.29 3.72 8.84
C PRO A 447 11.61 3.10 7.47
N VAL A 448 11.04 1.92 7.18
CA VAL A 448 11.23 1.20 5.92
C VAL A 448 10.64 2.00 4.76
N MET A 449 9.42 2.56 4.92
CA MET A 449 8.78 3.36 3.87
C MET A 449 9.52 4.65 3.60
N LEU A 450 9.96 5.33 4.67
CA LEU A 450 10.76 6.55 4.55
C LEU A 450 12.03 6.29 3.71
N ILE A 451 12.78 5.23 4.02
CA ILE A 451 14.03 4.88 3.31
C ILE A 451 13.73 4.43 1.86
N LEU A 452 12.74 3.55 1.68
CA LEU A 452 12.40 3.02 0.36
C LEU A 452 11.91 4.12 -0.59
N PHE A 453 11.11 5.08 -0.11
CA PHE A 453 10.61 6.16 -0.96
C PHE A 453 11.65 7.25 -1.19
N LEU A 454 12.37 7.68 -0.14
CA LEU A 454 13.30 8.79 -0.24
C LEU A 454 14.62 8.40 -0.92
N VAL A 455 15.22 7.28 -0.49
CA VAL A 455 16.51 6.82 -1.02
C VAL A 455 16.30 6.09 -2.34
N ILE A 456 15.58 4.96 -2.31
CA ILE A 456 15.43 4.13 -3.51
C ILE A 456 14.51 4.83 -4.53
N GLY A 457 13.34 5.31 -4.12
CA GLY A 457 12.43 6.04 -5.01
C GLY A 457 13.04 7.33 -5.58
N GLY A 458 13.77 8.08 -4.75
CA GLY A 458 14.53 9.26 -5.20
C GLY A 458 15.60 8.90 -6.24
N MET A 459 16.45 7.91 -5.95
CA MET A 459 17.47 7.42 -6.88
C MET A 459 16.86 6.92 -8.19
N LEU A 460 15.81 6.09 -8.12
CA LEU A 460 15.14 5.55 -9.30
C LEU A 460 14.49 6.64 -10.16
N ASN A 461 13.92 7.68 -9.54
CA ASN A 461 13.35 8.81 -10.27
C ASN A 461 14.43 9.61 -11.05
N PHE A 462 15.65 9.72 -10.54
CA PHE A 462 16.75 10.36 -11.27
C PHE A 462 17.41 9.43 -12.30
N MET A 463 17.51 8.13 -12.01
CA MET A 463 18.14 7.15 -12.90
C MET A 463 17.24 6.74 -14.08
N MET A 464 15.93 6.56 -13.86
CA MET A 464 14.96 6.16 -14.88
C MET A 464 14.27 7.40 -15.45
N HIS A 465 14.97 8.11 -16.33
CA HIS A 465 14.47 9.33 -16.95
C HIS A 465 13.35 9.07 -17.97
N ASP A 466 12.42 10.01 -18.12
CA ASP A 466 11.23 9.91 -18.99
C ASP A 466 11.54 9.69 -20.49
N GLN A 467 12.77 9.99 -20.93
CA GLN A 467 13.20 9.75 -22.31
C GLN A 467 13.42 8.26 -22.61
N ARG A 468 13.50 7.41 -21.58
CA ARG A 468 13.67 5.96 -21.72
C ARG A 468 12.30 5.30 -21.92
N THR A 469 11.92 5.11 -23.17
CA THR A 469 10.60 4.61 -23.58
C THR A 469 10.57 3.11 -23.94
N GLY A 470 11.74 2.45 -23.97
CA GLY A 470 11.82 1.03 -24.34
C GLY A 470 11.07 0.11 -23.37
N PRO A 471 10.50 -1.02 -23.85
CA PRO A 471 9.72 -1.95 -23.02
C PRO A 471 10.52 -2.57 -21.86
N ALA A 472 11.85 -2.71 -22.01
CA ALA A 472 12.75 -3.17 -20.95
C ALA A 472 12.65 -2.29 -19.69
N TRP A 473 12.40 -0.99 -19.84
CA TRP A 473 12.23 -0.07 -18.71
C TRP A 473 10.92 -0.30 -17.96
N ASN A 474 9.86 -0.70 -18.66
CA ASN A 474 8.61 -1.12 -18.02
C ASN A 474 8.79 -2.42 -17.24
N VAL A 475 9.49 -3.42 -17.79
CA VAL A 475 9.83 -4.67 -17.08
C VAL A 475 10.66 -4.39 -15.82
N LEU A 476 11.66 -3.52 -15.94
CA LEU A 476 12.48 -3.08 -14.80
C LEU A 476 11.63 -2.38 -13.73
N MET A 477 10.73 -1.48 -14.14
CA MET A 477 9.80 -0.78 -13.23
C MET A 477 8.96 -1.79 -12.46
N TRP A 478 8.35 -2.76 -13.14
CA TRP A 478 7.56 -3.82 -12.50
C TRP A 478 8.38 -4.69 -11.55
N THR A 479 9.61 -5.06 -11.94
CA THR A 479 10.51 -5.85 -11.09
C THR A 479 10.86 -5.10 -9.80
N MET A 480 11.16 -3.81 -9.90
CA MET A 480 11.44 -2.96 -8.75
C MET A 480 10.20 -2.74 -7.87
N LEU A 481 9.02 -2.60 -8.48
CA LEU A 481 7.75 -2.49 -7.76
C LEU A 481 7.45 -3.78 -6.98
N PHE A 482 7.63 -4.94 -7.61
CA PHE A 482 7.42 -6.26 -6.98
C PHE A 482 8.35 -6.43 -5.78
N LEU A 483 9.64 -6.21 -5.98
CA LEU A 483 10.63 -6.32 -4.91
C LEU A 483 10.35 -5.31 -3.78
N GLY A 484 9.99 -4.08 -4.10
CA GLY A 484 9.61 -3.05 -3.13
C GLY A 484 8.42 -3.46 -2.28
N GLN A 485 7.36 -4.03 -2.88
CA GLN A 485 6.20 -4.56 -2.15
C GLN A 485 6.58 -5.74 -1.26
N GLY A 486 7.40 -6.66 -1.76
CA GLY A 486 7.90 -7.80 -0.97
C GLY A 486 8.70 -7.36 0.26
N ILE A 487 9.59 -6.38 0.10
CA ILE A 487 10.37 -5.80 1.21
C ILE A 487 9.43 -5.17 2.25
N GLN A 488 8.46 -4.35 1.81
CA GLN A 488 7.52 -3.69 2.72
C GLN A 488 6.72 -4.69 3.54
N VAL A 489 6.03 -5.63 2.88
CA VAL A 489 5.20 -6.63 3.55
C VAL A 489 6.04 -7.49 4.48
N SER A 490 7.21 -7.95 4.02
CA SER A 490 8.11 -8.78 4.82
C SER A 490 8.54 -8.09 6.11
N LEU A 491 9.10 -6.88 5.98
CA LEU A 491 9.70 -6.18 7.11
C LEU A 491 8.66 -5.72 8.13
N TYR A 492 7.51 -5.19 7.68
CA TYR A 492 6.44 -4.79 8.61
C TYR A 492 5.75 -5.98 9.28
N CYS A 493 5.51 -7.09 8.56
CA CYS A 493 4.93 -8.28 9.17
C CYS A 493 5.89 -8.90 10.19
N GLN A 494 7.18 -9.05 9.86
CA GLN A 494 8.18 -9.57 10.81
C GLN A 494 8.24 -8.73 12.09
N GLU A 495 8.29 -7.40 11.96
CA GLU A 495 8.34 -6.52 13.13
C GLU A 495 7.06 -6.59 13.96
N TRP A 496 5.89 -6.64 13.32
CA TRP A 496 4.61 -6.78 14.00
C TRP A 496 4.50 -8.08 14.81
N TYR A 497 4.87 -9.22 14.22
CA TYR A 497 4.86 -10.50 14.91
C TYR A 497 5.95 -10.60 15.99
N ALA A 498 7.15 -10.07 15.75
CA ALA A 498 8.23 -10.04 16.75
C ALA A 498 7.83 -9.22 17.99
N ARG A 499 7.12 -8.09 17.83
CA ARG A 499 6.63 -7.29 18.95
C ARG A 499 5.52 -7.97 19.75
N ARG A 500 4.68 -8.78 19.09
CA ARG A 500 3.68 -9.61 19.78
C ARG A 500 4.30 -10.76 20.54
N HIS A 501 5.34 -11.37 19.98
CA HIS A 501 6.03 -12.49 20.60
C HIS A 501 6.87 -12.04 21.81
N CYS A 502 7.63 -10.96 21.65
CA CYS A 502 8.48 -10.39 22.70
C CYS A 502 8.01 -8.98 23.11
N PRO A 503 6.92 -8.86 23.91
CA PRO A 503 6.40 -7.56 24.34
C PRO A 503 7.45 -6.76 25.12
N LEU A 504 7.45 -5.44 24.95
CA LEU A 504 8.36 -4.55 25.67
C LEU A 504 7.94 -4.47 27.15
N PRO A 505 8.83 -4.75 28.12
CA PRO A 505 8.51 -4.62 29.54
C PRO A 505 8.16 -3.19 29.96
N GLN A 506 8.76 -2.21 29.27
CA GLN A 506 8.46 -0.78 29.42
C GLN A 506 8.50 -0.12 28.04
N ALA A 507 7.51 0.73 27.75
CA ALA A 507 7.45 1.54 26.54
C ALA A 507 8.45 2.71 26.62
N THR A 508 9.74 2.41 26.52
CA THR A 508 10.77 3.44 26.35
C THR A 508 10.78 3.91 24.89
N PHE A 509 11.14 5.18 24.66
CA PHE A 509 11.28 5.75 23.32
C PHE A 509 12.20 4.89 22.44
N TRP A 510 13.33 4.44 23.01
CA TRP A 510 14.27 3.54 22.31
C TRP A 510 13.66 2.18 22.00
N GLY A 511 12.80 1.63 22.86
CA GLY A 511 12.06 0.40 22.57
C GLY A 511 11.07 0.55 21.41
N LEU A 512 10.53 1.76 21.18
CA LEU A 512 9.65 2.02 20.05
C LEU A 512 10.41 2.17 18.73
N VAL A 513 11.60 2.75 18.75
CA VAL A 513 12.43 3.02 17.55
C VAL A 513 13.32 1.84 17.16
N THR A 514 13.73 1.02 18.12
CA THR A 514 14.62 -0.13 17.86
C THR A 514 13.81 -1.32 17.34
N PRO A 515 14.15 -1.88 16.16
CA PRO A 515 13.43 -3.03 15.60
C PRO A 515 13.61 -4.27 16.49
N ARG A 516 12.49 -4.89 16.86
CA ARG A 516 12.46 -6.13 17.66
C ARG A 516 12.71 -7.37 16.83
N SER A 517 12.42 -7.31 15.53
CA SER A 517 12.71 -8.37 14.56
C SER A 517 14.16 -8.86 14.57
N TRP A 518 15.11 -8.03 15.00
CA TRP A 518 16.54 -8.37 15.03
C TRP A 518 17.05 -8.79 16.41
N SER A 519 16.25 -8.61 17.48
CA SER A 519 16.70 -8.79 18.87
C SER A 519 15.80 -9.69 19.72
N CYS A 520 14.61 -10.04 19.24
CA CYS A 520 13.71 -11.00 19.88
C CYS A 520 14.33 -12.40 19.74
N HIS A 521 15.03 -12.81 20.80
CA HIS A 521 15.56 -14.15 20.98
C HIS A 521 14.91 -14.68 22.26
N THR A 522 13.95 -15.61 22.09
CA THR A 522 13.11 -16.25 23.12
C THR A 522 12.11 -15.39 23.87
#